data_AF-A0AA87B969-F1
#
_entry.id   AF-A0AA87B969-F1
#
_cell.length_a   1.000
_cell.length_b   1.000
_cell.length_c   1.000
_cell.angle_alpha   90.00
_cell.angle_beta   90.00
_cell.angle_gamma   90.00
#
_symmetry.space_group_name_H-M   'P 1'
#
loop_
_entity.id
_entity.type
_entity.pdbx_description
1 polymer ?
#
loop_
_entity_poly.entity_id
_entity_poly.type
_entity_poly.pdbx_seq_one_letter_code
_entity_poly.pdbx_strand_id
1 'polypeptide(L)'
;MEPAQRNCCTCSLSTILSLGLSALFLWFTLRTYPPKCSIKSLSLLTRNDTVVFQLSLQNENNDKGVKYDAVHLAFAVFLDNTTTHPLANATLRPFYQGHGKTTRKWGSAVAPHAARLNRTAAVKNGSVFLRVEFATRVKYKMWLNFYIKRHRLVGGANVEVNASSGEKVEPKAIRLGNVPPRLASRAVEVRNWYVSLVGIFVSGFFLVAATCVDR
;
A
#
# COMPACT_ATOMS: atom_id res chain seq x y z
N MET A 1 53.92 35.83 -25.91
CA MET A 1 52.85 34.81 -26.00
C MET A 1 52.85 34.04 -24.69
N GLU A 2 52.01 34.45 -23.76
CA GLU A 2 51.85 33.78 -22.47
C GLU A 2 50.86 32.62 -22.65
N PRO A 3 51.18 31.38 -22.23
CA PRO A 3 50.24 30.28 -22.34
C PRO A 3 49.15 30.41 -21.25
N ALA A 4 47.91 30.63 -21.69
CA ALA A 4 46.74 30.60 -20.82
C ALA A 4 46.61 29.24 -20.13
N GLN A 5 46.89 29.22 -18.83
CA GLN A 5 46.80 28.06 -17.96
C GLN A 5 45.32 27.69 -17.78
N ARG A 6 44.80 26.80 -18.64
CA ARG A 6 43.39 26.38 -18.60
C ARG A 6 43.13 25.53 -17.35
N ASN A 7 42.20 26.00 -16.53
CA ASN A 7 41.79 25.47 -15.23
C ASN A 7 41.41 23.97 -15.27
N CYS A 8 42.37 23.11 -14.92
CA CYS A 8 42.15 21.66 -14.79
C CYS A 8 41.17 21.30 -13.65
N CYS A 9 41.04 22.17 -12.64
CA CYS A 9 40.16 21.96 -11.47
C CYS A 9 38.67 22.24 -11.75
N THR A 10 38.33 23.05 -12.75
CA THR A 10 36.92 23.37 -13.07
C THR A 10 36.26 22.22 -13.82
N CYS A 11 37.03 21.45 -14.60
CA CYS A 11 36.55 20.24 -15.28
C CYS A 11 36.26 19.09 -14.31
N SER A 12 37.11 18.87 -13.30
CA SER A 12 36.90 17.76 -12.34
C SER A 12 35.66 17.98 -11.47
N LEU A 13 35.43 19.18 -10.95
CA LEU A 13 34.23 19.49 -10.16
C LEU A 13 32.94 19.34 -10.98
N SER A 14 32.93 19.83 -12.22
CA SER A 14 31.79 19.68 -13.13
C SER A 14 31.44 18.21 -13.40
N THR A 15 32.46 17.36 -13.62
CA THR A 15 32.23 15.92 -13.82
C THR A 15 31.68 15.24 -12.56
N ILE A 16 32.20 15.57 -11.37
CA ILE A 16 31.71 15.02 -10.11
C ILE A 16 30.26 15.42 -9.86
N LEU A 17 29.91 16.70 -10.08
CA LEU A 17 28.54 17.18 -9.95
C LEU A 17 27.59 16.50 -10.94
N SER A 18 28.01 16.32 -12.20
CA SER A 18 27.23 15.63 -13.22
C SER A 18 26.99 14.15 -12.88
N LEU A 19 28.04 13.45 -12.44
CA LEU A 19 27.94 12.05 -11.99
C LEU A 19 27.04 11.91 -10.76
N GLY A 20 27.20 12.79 -9.78
CA GLY A 20 26.36 12.81 -8.57
C GLY A 20 24.89 13.08 -8.88
N LEU A 21 24.60 14.07 -9.74
CA LEU A 21 23.25 14.39 -10.17
C LEU A 21 22.63 13.25 -10.99
N SER A 22 23.40 12.62 -11.87
CA SER A 22 22.97 11.44 -12.64
C SER A 22 22.65 10.27 -11.72
N ALA A 23 23.49 10.00 -10.72
CA ALA A 23 23.25 8.96 -9.72
C ALA A 23 21.99 9.27 -8.89
N LEU A 24 21.75 10.54 -8.56
CA LEU A 24 20.55 10.98 -7.85
C LEU A 24 19.29 10.75 -8.70
N PHE A 25 19.31 11.13 -9.99
CA PHE A 25 18.22 10.87 -10.92
C PHE A 25 17.95 9.37 -11.06
N LEU A 26 18.99 8.56 -11.28
CA LEU A 26 18.88 7.11 -11.34
C LEU A 26 18.27 6.54 -10.06
N TRP A 27 18.70 7.01 -8.89
CA TRP A 27 18.15 6.60 -7.60
C TRP A 27 16.65 6.90 -7.49
N PHE A 28 16.22 8.13 -7.84
CA PHE A 28 14.81 8.49 -7.84
C PHE A 28 13.98 7.66 -8.82
N THR A 29 14.50 7.41 -10.02
CA THR A 29 13.82 6.59 -11.03
C THR A 29 13.77 5.11 -10.65
N LEU A 30 14.75 4.59 -9.91
CA LEU A 30 14.75 3.19 -9.46
C LEU A 30 13.87 2.97 -8.23
N ARG A 31 13.64 4.00 -7.41
CA ARG A 31 12.81 3.88 -6.20
C ARG A 31 11.39 3.47 -6.56
N THR A 32 10.89 2.44 -5.86
CA THR A 32 9.53 1.93 -6.01
C THR A 32 8.77 2.06 -4.70
N TYR A 33 7.52 2.50 -4.78
CA TYR A 33 6.60 2.54 -3.65
C TYR A 33 5.64 1.34 -3.71
N PRO A 34 5.43 0.63 -2.59
CA PRO A 34 4.47 -0.46 -2.56
C PRO A 34 3.05 0.07 -2.83
N PRO A 35 2.26 -0.62 -3.64
CA PRO A 35 0.89 -0.20 -3.91
C PRO A 35 0.05 -0.30 -2.64
N LYS A 36 -0.89 0.64 -2.47
CA LYS A 36 -1.81 0.66 -1.34
C LYS A 36 -2.99 -0.26 -1.65
N CYS A 37 -3.37 -1.10 -0.68
CA CYS A 37 -4.50 -2.00 -0.78
C CYS A 37 -5.59 -1.58 0.21
N SER A 38 -6.83 -1.50 -0.24
CA SER A 38 -7.97 -1.10 0.58
C SER A 38 -9.24 -1.87 0.23
N ILE A 39 -10.07 -2.16 1.24
CA ILE A 39 -11.42 -2.72 1.07
C ILE A 39 -12.39 -1.56 0.90
N LYS A 40 -12.99 -1.43 -0.29
CA LYS A 40 -13.95 -0.37 -0.59
C LYS A 40 -15.35 -0.76 -0.13
N SER A 41 -15.85 -1.91 -0.56
CA SER A 41 -17.10 -2.48 -0.09
C SER A 41 -16.88 -3.92 0.37
N LEU A 42 -17.67 -4.33 1.35
CA LEU A 42 -17.73 -5.69 1.84
C LEU A 42 -19.17 -5.95 2.27
N SER A 43 -19.74 -7.03 1.78
CA SER A 43 -21.10 -7.44 2.08
C SER A 43 -21.13 -8.94 2.30
N LEU A 44 -21.88 -9.36 3.31
CA LEU A 44 -21.98 -10.74 3.75
C LEU A 44 -23.42 -11.20 3.58
N LEU A 45 -23.71 -11.83 2.45
CA LEU A 45 -25.05 -12.23 2.06
C LEU A 45 -25.52 -13.36 2.99
N THR A 46 -26.52 -13.06 3.83
CA THR A 46 -27.10 -13.98 4.82
C THR A 46 -27.80 -15.19 4.19
N ARG A 47 -28.37 -15.05 2.99
CA ARG A 47 -29.06 -16.16 2.31
C ARG A 47 -28.12 -17.26 1.80
N ASN A 48 -26.93 -16.90 1.33
CA ASN A 48 -26.04 -17.81 0.60
C ASN A 48 -24.66 -17.94 1.26
N ASP A 49 -24.51 -17.46 2.50
CA ASP A 49 -23.24 -17.44 3.24
C ASP A 49 -22.04 -16.96 2.40
N THR A 50 -22.28 -15.97 1.53
CA THR A 50 -21.29 -15.51 0.56
C THR A 50 -20.75 -14.17 1.00
N VAL A 51 -19.43 -14.08 1.12
CA VAL A 51 -18.71 -12.80 1.25
C VAL A 51 -18.56 -12.23 -0.17
N VAL A 52 -19.08 -11.03 -0.40
CA VAL A 52 -18.84 -10.24 -1.62
C VAL A 52 -18.01 -9.03 -1.22
N PHE A 53 -16.96 -8.74 -1.98
CA PHE A 53 -16.06 -7.65 -1.66
C PHE A 53 -15.59 -6.91 -2.91
N GLN A 54 -15.22 -5.64 -2.72
CA GLN A 54 -14.51 -4.84 -3.71
C GLN A 54 -13.15 -4.41 -3.14
N LEU A 55 -12.10 -4.97 -3.72
CA LEU A 55 -10.73 -4.60 -3.42
C LEU A 55 -10.31 -3.42 -4.30
N SER A 56 -9.68 -2.42 -3.71
CA SER A 56 -9.08 -1.27 -4.40
C SER A 56 -7.58 -1.30 -4.22
N LEU A 57 -6.84 -1.38 -5.31
CA LEU A 57 -5.38 -1.31 -5.32
C LEU A 57 -4.94 -0.03 -6.02
N GLN A 58 -4.16 0.78 -5.33
CA GLN A 58 -3.67 2.06 -5.82
C GLN A 58 -2.16 1.97 -6.06
N ASN A 59 -1.76 2.20 -7.30
CA ASN A 59 -0.37 2.31 -7.69
C ASN A 59 0.02 3.78 -7.72
N GLU A 60 0.83 4.21 -6.75
CA GLU A 60 1.32 5.60 -6.64
C GLU A 60 2.65 5.82 -7.39
N ASN A 61 3.20 4.78 -8.04
CA ASN A 61 4.37 4.95 -8.88
C ASN A 61 3.95 5.64 -10.18
N ASN A 62 4.54 6.79 -10.46
CA ASN A 62 4.21 7.60 -11.64
C ASN A 62 4.77 7.03 -12.95
N ASP A 63 5.85 6.24 -12.86
CA ASP A 63 6.64 5.73 -13.96
C ASP A 63 6.55 4.20 -14.11
N LYS A 64 6.09 3.48 -13.07
CA LYS A 64 6.13 2.01 -13.04
C LYS A 64 4.74 1.40 -13.00
N GLY A 65 4.51 0.43 -13.87
CA GLY A 65 3.35 -0.47 -13.76
C GLY A 65 3.58 -1.53 -12.69
N VAL A 66 2.51 -2.13 -12.19
CA VAL A 66 2.56 -3.21 -11.20
C VAL A 66 1.88 -4.45 -11.76
N LYS A 67 2.62 -5.55 -11.82
CA LYS A 67 2.08 -6.88 -12.11
C LYS A 67 1.89 -7.62 -10.79
N TYR A 68 0.65 -7.93 -10.48
CA TYR A 68 0.28 -8.74 -9.32
C TYR A 68 0.29 -10.22 -9.71
N ASP A 69 0.91 -11.04 -8.87
CA ASP A 69 0.62 -12.48 -8.83
C ASP A 69 -0.81 -12.68 -8.26
N ALA A 70 -1.22 -13.92 -8.00
CA ALA A 70 -2.52 -14.18 -7.38
C ALA A 70 -2.65 -13.39 -6.06
N VAL A 71 -3.81 -12.78 -5.82
CA VAL A 71 -4.10 -12.07 -4.57
C VAL A 71 -4.95 -12.99 -3.72
N HIS A 72 -4.37 -13.50 -2.65
CA HIS A 72 -5.06 -14.33 -1.67
C HIS A 72 -5.67 -13.44 -0.61
N LEU A 73 -6.95 -13.66 -0.34
CA LEU A 73 -7.72 -12.98 0.70
C LEU A 73 -8.26 -14.02 1.66
N ALA A 74 -8.04 -13.79 2.95
CA ALA A 74 -8.62 -14.57 4.03
C ALA A 74 -9.56 -13.67 4.82
N PHE A 75 -10.77 -14.16 5.03
CA PHE A 75 -11.79 -13.53 5.86
C PHE A 75 -11.93 -14.37 7.12
N ALA A 76 -11.89 -13.72 8.28
CA ALA A 76 -12.13 -14.35 9.56
C ALA A 76 -13.11 -13.50 10.37
N VAL A 77 -13.90 -14.13 11.22
CA VAL A 77 -14.87 -13.47 12.11
C VAL A 77 -14.31 -13.41 13.52
N PHE A 78 -14.53 -12.30 14.22
CA PHE A 78 -14.21 -12.19 15.64
C PHE A 78 -15.33 -12.82 16.47
N LEU A 79 -15.03 -13.88 17.23
CA LEU A 79 -15.93 -14.36 18.27
C LEU A 79 -15.79 -13.51 19.53
N ASP A 80 -14.53 -13.18 19.84
CA ASP A 80 -14.13 -12.33 20.96
C ASP A 80 -13.21 -11.21 20.49
N ASN A 81 -12.81 -10.33 21.41
CA ASN A 81 -11.99 -9.16 21.06
C ASN A 81 -10.60 -9.53 20.51
N THR A 82 -10.17 -10.77 20.74
CA THR A 82 -8.85 -11.31 20.38
C THR A 82 -8.92 -12.54 19.48
N THR A 83 -9.98 -13.33 19.59
CA THR A 83 -10.07 -14.64 18.92
C THR A 83 -10.79 -14.48 17.58
N THR A 84 -10.10 -14.91 16.51
CA THR A 84 -10.66 -14.93 15.15
C THR A 84 -10.83 -16.36 14.67
N HIS A 85 -11.92 -16.61 13.95
CA HIS A 85 -12.19 -17.90 13.31
C HIS A 85 -12.30 -17.73 11.80
N PRO A 86 -11.69 -18.64 11.00
CA PRO A 86 -11.78 -18.59 9.55
C PRO A 86 -13.24 -18.58 9.07
N LEU A 87 -13.55 -17.66 8.14
CA LEU A 87 -14.86 -17.50 7.53
C LEU A 87 -14.85 -17.96 6.08
N ALA A 88 -13.96 -17.40 5.26
CA ALA A 88 -13.89 -17.69 3.83
C ALA A 88 -12.53 -17.32 3.27
N ASN A 89 -12.14 -17.96 2.16
CA ASN A 89 -10.95 -17.63 1.41
C ASN A 89 -11.32 -17.28 -0.04
N ALA A 90 -10.76 -16.20 -0.56
CA ALA A 90 -10.92 -15.80 -1.95
C ALA A 90 -9.55 -15.66 -2.62
N THR A 91 -9.49 -15.93 -3.91
CA THR A 91 -8.28 -15.68 -4.70
C THR A 91 -8.64 -14.89 -5.95
N LEU A 92 -8.04 -13.73 -6.13
CA LEU A 92 -8.13 -12.97 -7.39
C LEU A 92 -7.01 -13.43 -8.33
N ARG A 93 -7.36 -13.63 -9.60
CA ARG A 93 -6.39 -13.99 -10.64
C ARG A 93 -5.32 -12.91 -10.80
N PRO A 94 -4.07 -13.28 -11.18
CA PRO A 94 -3.03 -12.32 -11.50
C PRO A 94 -3.50 -11.25 -12.49
N PHE A 95 -3.05 -10.01 -12.31
CA PHE A 95 -3.40 -8.92 -13.22
C PHE A 95 -2.30 -7.86 -13.28
N TYR A 96 -2.33 -7.06 -14.34
CA TYR A 96 -1.47 -5.90 -14.51
C TYR A 96 -2.23 -4.61 -14.22
N GLN A 97 -1.54 -3.66 -13.61
CA GLN A 97 -2.00 -2.32 -13.30
C GLN A 97 -1.01 -1.30 -13.88
N GLY A 98 -1.54 -0.30 -14.59
CA GLY A 98 -0.75 0.81 -15.13
C GLY A 98 -0.15 1.71 -14.05
N HIS A 99 0.77 2.58 -14.45
CA HIS A 99 1.40 3.58 -13.58
C HIS A 99 0.40 4.67 -13.17
N GLY A 100 0.46 5.12 -11.91
CA GLY A 100 -0.44 6.15 -11.36
C GLY A 100 -1.93 5.78 -11.37
N LYS A 101 -2.29 4.51 -11.64
CA LYS A 101 -3.70 4.07 -11.76
C LYS A 101 -4.20 3.47 -10.46
N THR A 102 -5.53 3.45 -10.32
CA THR A 102 -6.24 2.67 -9.31
C THR A 102 -7.03 1.57 -10.00
N THR A 103 -6.89 0.32 -9.54
CA THR A 103 -7.65 -0.82 -10.04
C THR A 103 -8.63 -1.28 -8.97
N ARG A 104 -9.88 -1.49 -9.37
CA ARG A 104 -10.93 -2.06 -8.52
C ARG A 104 -11.23 -3.48 -9.00
N LYS A 105 -11.23 -4.44 -8.07
CA LYS A 105 -11.53 -5.84 -8.35
C LYS A 105 -12.66 -6.31 -7.45
N TRP A 106 -13.71 -6.82 -8.06
CA TRP A 106 -14.79 -7.51 -7.37
C TRP A 106 -14.41 -8.97 -7.19
N GLY A 107 -14.85 -9.55 -6.08
CA GLY A 107 -14.72 -10.97 -5.81
C GLY A 107 -15.78 -11.44 -4.85
N SER A 108 -15.95 -12.75 -4.81
CA SER A 108 -16.82 -13.41 -3.84
C SER A 108 -16.19 -14.71 -3.36
N ALA A 109 -16.58 -15.14 -2.17
CA ALA A 109 -16.23 -16.44 -1.62
C ALA A 109 -17.37 -16.96 -0.75
N VAL A 110 -17.66 -18.25 -0.87
CA VAL A 110 -18.67 -18.93 -0.06
C VAL A 110 -18.02 -19.39 1.23
N ALA A 111 -18.66 -19.09 2.37
CA ALA A 111 -18.23 -19.55 3.67
C ALA A 111 -18.65 -21.02 3.88
N PRO A 112 -17.77 -21.88 4.43
CA PRO A 112 -18.15 -23.24 4.80
C PRO A 112 -19.23 -23.26 5.88
N HIS A 113 -20.01 -24.34 5.94
CA HIS A 113 -21.12 -24.46 6.89
C HIS A 113 -20.70 -24.27 8.36
N ALA A 114 -19.52 -24.74 8.76
CA ALA A 114 -18.98 -24.53 10.10
C ALA A 114 -18.74 -23.05 10.45
N ALA A 115 -18.44 -22.21 9.46
CA ALA A 115 -18.24 -20.79 9.66
C ALA A 115 -19.55 -20.01 9.86
N ARG A 116 -20.70 -20.59 9.45
CA ARG A 116 -22.04 -20.05 9.68
C ARG A 116 -22.39 -20.01 11.18
N LEU A 117 -22.07 -21.08 11.91
CA LEU A 117 -22.28 -21.17 13.36
C LEU A 117 -21.47 -20.12 14.12
N ASN A 118 -20.20 -19.94 13.70
CA ASN A 118 -19.32 -18.93 14.27
C ASN A 118 -19.84 -17.50 14.02
N ARG A 119 -20.46 -17.26 12.85
CA ARG A 119 -21.07 -15.95 12.54
C ARG A 119 -22.24 -15.63 13.47
N THR A 120 -23.16 -16.56 13.70
CA THR A 120 -24.30 -16.34 14.60
C THR A 120 -23.84 -16.04 16.02
N ALA A 121 -22.78 -16.70 16.49
CA ALA A 121 -22.19 -16.44 17.79
C ALA A 121 -21.41 -15.11 17.88
N ALA A 122 -20.94 -14.59 16.75
CA ALA A 122 -20.14 -13.36 16.67
C ALA A 122 -20.94 -12.05 16.68
N VAL A 123 -22.27 -12.11 16.61
CA VAL A 123 -23.11 -10.89 16.57
C VAL A 123 -23.05 -10.20 17.93
N LYS A 124 -22.41 -9.02 17.99
CA LYS A 124 -22.33 -8.17 19.19
C LYS A 124 -23.00 -6.84 18.89
N ASN A 125 -24.03 -6.49 19.67
CA ASN A 125 -24.78 -5.24 19.52
C ASN A 125 -25.33 -5.01 18.09
N GLY A 126 -25.67 -6.07 17.36
CA GLY A 126 -26.18 -5.98 15.99
C GLY A 126 -25.10 -5.75 14.93
N SER A 127 -23.82 -5.76 15.27
CA SER A 127 -22.71 -5.77 14.32
C SER A 127 -21.82 -7.01 14.45
N VAL A 128 -21.10 -7.30 13.37
CA VAL A 128 -20.14 -8.39 13.24
C VAL A 128 -18.83 -7.79 12.78
N PHE A 129 -17.76 -8.07 13.51
CA PHE A 129 -16.42 -7.65 13.10
C PHE A 129 -15.74 -8.75 12.30
N LEU A 130 -15.22 -8.39 11.13
CA LEU A 130 -14.48 -9.27 10.26
C LEU A 130 -13.03 -8.82 10.16
N ARG A 131 -12.11 -9.76 10.36
CA ARG A 131 -10.71 -9.62 10.00
C ARG A 131 -10.56 -9.96 8.53
N VAL A 132 -10.03 -9.02 7.75
CA VAL A 132 -9.66 -9.25 6.35
C VAL A 132 -8.16 -9.20 6.24
N GLU A 133 -7.56 -10.27 5.72
CA GLU A 133 -6.13 -10.36 5.46
C GLU A 133 -5.88 -10.61 3.98
N PHE A 134 -4.81 -10.02 3.44
CA PHE A 134 -4.40 -10.23 2.08
C PHE A 134 -2.92 -10.60 1.99
N ALA A 135 -2.59 -11.42 1.01
CA ALA A 135 -1.22 -11.77 0.66
C ALA A 135 -1.08 -11.84 -0.87
N THR A 136 -0.06 -11.18 -1.40
CA THR A 136 0.27 -11.25 -2.82
C THR A 136 1.76 -10.95 -3.05
N ARG A 137 2.23 -11.21 -4.28
CA ARG A 137 3.55 -10.81 -4.74
C ARG A 137 3.39 -9.86 -5.92
N VAL A 138 4.23 -8.84 -5.98
CA VAL A 138 4.19 -7.83 -7.03
C VAL A 138 5.52 -7.71 -7.74
N LYS A 139 5.48 -7.44 -9.05
CA LYS A 139 6.61 -7.03 -9.87
C LYS A 139 6.37 -5.64 -10.42
N TYR A 140 7.41 -4.81 -10.44
CA TYR A 140 7.31 -3.47 -11.03
C TYR A 140 7.82 -3.52 -12.47
N LYS A 141 6.99 -3.12 -13.41
CA LYS A 141 7.37 -2.97 -14.82
C LYS A 141 8.06 -1.62 -14.99
N MET A 142 9.32 -1.64 -15.41
CA MET A 142 10.10 -0.45 -15.75
C MET A 142 9.83 -0.01 -17.19
N TRP A 143 10.13 1.24 -17.52
CA TRP A 143 9.96 1.79 -18.88
C TRP A 143 10.68 1.02 -19.97
N LEU A 144 11.84 0.42 -19.67
CA LEU A 144 12.61 -0.43 -20.59
C LEU A 144 12.04 -1.87 -20.72
N ASN A 145 10.74 -2.06 -20.47
CA ASN A 145 10.00 -3.32 -20.58
C ASN A 145 10.53 -4.52 -19.77
N PHE A 146 11.46 -4.33 -18.83
CA PHE A 146 11.85 -5.36 -17.87
C PHE A 146 11.12 -5.22 -16.53
N TYR A 147 11.12 -6.29 -15.74
CA TYR A 147 10.51 -6.33 -14.41
C TYR A 147 11.58 -6.31 -13.32
N ILE A 148 11.40 -5.42 -12.34
CA ILE A 148 12.25 -5.34 -11.16
C ILE A 148 11.77 -6.36 -10.12
N LYS A 149 12.62 -6.61 -9.11
CA LYS A 149 12.47 -7.54 -7.99
C LYS A 149 11.03 -7.70 -7.49
N ARG A 150 10.68 -8.95 -7.15
CA ARG A 150 9.39 -9.29 -6.54
C ARG A 150 9.34 -8.79 -5.11
N HIS A 151 8.30 -8.04 -4.75
CA HIS A 151 7.99 -7.70 -3.36
C HIS A 151 6.78 -8.51 -2.89
N ARG A 152 6.86 -9.05 -1.67
CA ARG A 152 5.70 -9.66 -1.00
C ARG A 152 4.92 -8.55 -0.31
N LEU A 153 3.63 -8.48 -0.58
CA LEU A 153 2.70 -7.60 0.10
C LEU A 153 1.81 -8.45 0.99
N VAL A 154 1.74 -8.08 2.25
CA VAL A 154 0.85 -8.67 3.25
C VAL A 154 0.24 -7.54 4.06
N GLY A 155 -0.97 -7.77 4.56
CA GLY A 155 -1.61 -6.86 5.48
C GLY A 155 -3.01 -7.32 5.82
N GLY A 156 -3.61 -6.65 6.79
CA GLY A 156 -4.99 -6.86 7.16
C GLY A 156 -5.59 -5.65 7.83
N ALA A 157 -6.90 -5.72 8.01
CA ALA A 157 -7.67 -4.74 8.76
C ALA A 157 -8.91 -5.40 9.35
N ASN A 158 -9.47 -4.77 10.38
CA ASN A 158 -10.73 -5.17 10.95
C ASN A 158 -11.83 -4.31 10.31
N VAL A 159 -12.92 -4.95 9.92
CA VAL A 159 -14.02 -4.36 9.17
C VAL A 159 -15.31 -4.64 9.93
N GLU A 160 -16.02 -3.59 10.30
CA GLU A 160 -17.33 -3.71 10.92
C GLU A 160 -18.42 -3.89 9.85
N VAL A 161 -19.27 -4.88 10.06
CA VAL A 161 -20.38 -5.26 9.20
C VAL A 161 -21.66 -5.29 10.02
N ASN A 162 -22.75 -4.75 9.49
CA ASN A 162 -24.04 -4.82 10.14
C ASN A 162 -24.59 -6.26 10.05
N ALA A 163 -25.08 -6.82 11.15
CA ALA A 163 -25.59 -8.19 11.18
C ALA A 163 -26.87 -8.37 10.36
N SER A 164 -27.73 -7.34 10.33
CA SER A 164 -29.04 -7.36 9.66
C SER A 164 -28.93 -7.17 8.16
N SER A 165 -28.21 -6.14 7.71
CA SER A 165 -28.02 -5.89 6.27
C SER A 165 -26.87 -6.73 5.67
N GLY A 166 -25.93 -7.17 6.50
CA GLY A 166 -24.71 -7.82 6.05
C GLY A 166 -23.72 -6.86 5.40
N GLU A 167 -23.97 -5.55 5.39
CA GLU A 167 -23.11 -4.58 4.70
C GLU A 167 -22.09 -3.92 5.63
N LYS A 168 -20.95 -3.54 5.05
CA LYS A 168 -19.93 -2.74 5.74
C LYS A 168 -20.52 -1.44 6.26
N VAL A 169 -20.30 -1.14 7.53
CA VAL A 169 -20.86 0.05 8.20
C VAL A 169 -20.19 1.34 7.72
N GLU A 170 -18.86 1.35 7.62
CA GLU A 170 -18.13 2.55 7.23
C GLU A 170 -18.24 2.83 5.71
N PRO A 171 -18.65 4.03 5.26
CA PRO A 171 -18.68 4.33 3.82
C PRO A 171 -17.28 4.50 3.21
N LYS A 172 -16.28 4.84 4.03
CA LYS A 172 -14.90 5.07 3.59
C LYS A 172 -14.17 3.76 3.31
N ALA A 173 -13.24 3.75 2.35
CA ALA A 173 -12.41 2.59 2.10
C ALA A 173 -11.45 2.35 3.29
N ILE A 174 -11.35 1.10 3.74
CA ILE A 174 -10.50 0.68 4.85
C ILE A 174 -9.19 0.19 4.27
N ARG A 175 -8.06 0.80 4.66
CA ARG A 175 -6.74 0.41 4.18
C ARG A 175 -6.29 -0.88 4.86
N LEU A 176 -5.87 -1.86 4.07
CA LEU A 176 -5.24 -3.07 4.56
C LEU A 176 -3.76 -2.78 4.80
N GLY A 177 -3.34 -2.87 6.06
CA GLY A 177 -1.99 -2.53 6.49
C GLY A 177 -1.47 -3.51 7.53
N ASN A 178 -0.47 -3.11 8.31
CA ASN A 178 0.10 -3.96 9.35
C ASN A 178 -0.69 -3.83 10.66
N VAL A 179 -2.02 -3.99 10.60
CA VAL A 179 -2.88 -3.88 11.78
C VAL A 179 -2.95 -5.25 12.47
N PRO A 180 -2.69 -5.38 13.78
CA PRO A 180 -2.83 -6.65 14.49
C PRO A 180 -4.31 -7.10 14.55
N PRO A 181 -4.59 -8.41 14.66
CA PRO A 181 -5.96 -8.94 14.76
C PRO A 181 -6.53 -8.71 16.17
N ARG A 182 -6.80 -7.46 16.52
CA ARG A 182 -7.42 -7.06 17.80
C ARG A 182 -8.46 -5.99 17.55
N LEU A 183 -9.62 -6.10 18.20
CA LEU A 183 -10.58 -5.01 18.27
C LEU A 183 -10.07 -3.97 19.27
N ALA A 184 -9.27 -3.00 18.79
CA ALA A 184 -8.80 -1.90 19.62
C ALA A 184 -9.89 -0.81 19.73
N SER A 185 -10.00 -0.19 20.90
CA SER A 185 -10.74 1.06 21.09
C SER A 185 -10.22 2.12 20.09
N ARG A 186 -11.15 2.80 19.42
CA ARG A 186 -10.89 3.73 18.31
C ARG A 186 -10.09 4.94 18.82
N ALA A 187 -8.76 4.89 18.73
CA ALA A 187 -7.90 6.07 18.84
C ALA A 187 -7.54 6.55 17.43
N VAL A 188 -7.84 7.82 17.14
CA VAL A 188 -7.52 8.47 15.87
C VAL A 188 -6.00 8.52 15.71
N GLU A 189 -5.43 7.88 14.69
CA GLU A 189 -4.03 8.05 14.33
C GLU A 189 -3.78 9.51 13.90
N VAL A 190 -2.97 10.21 14.69
CA VAL A 190 -2.53 11.58 14.42
C VAL A 190 -1.60 11.57 13.20
N ARG A 191 -1.99 12.34 12.18
CA ARG A 191 -1.29 12.53 10.91
C ARG A 191 0.10 13.13 11.16
N ASN A 192 1.13 12.32 10.93
CA ASN A 192 2.53 12.63 11.19
C ASN A 192 3.02 13.83 10.34
N TRP A 193 3.30 14.96 11.00
CA TRP A 193 3.69 16.28 10.48
C TRP A 193 5.14 16.35 9.94
N TYR A 194 5.92 15.27 10.06
CA TYR A 194 7.36 15.24 9.83
C TYR A 194 7.86 15.53 8.40
N VAL A 195 6.98 15.65 7.40
CA VAL A 195 7.39 15.89 6.00
C VAL A 195 7.76 17.36 5.73
N SER A 196 7.36 18.30 6.60
CA SER A 196 7.66 19.74 6.40
C SER A 196 9.06 20.17 6.86
N LEU A 197 9.73 19.41 7.74
CA LEU A 197 11.03 19.81 8.30
C LEU A 197 12.23 19.41 7.44
N VAL A 198 12.08 18.44 6.54
CA VAL A 198 13.19 17.99 5.67
C VAL A 198 13.48 19.01 4.55
N GLY A 199 12.51 19.85 4.18
CA GLY A 199 12.72 20.92 3.20
C GLY A 199 13.67 22.03 3.67
N ILE A 200 13.73 22.29 4.98
CA ILE A 200 14.52 23.39 5.55
C ILE A 200 16.02 23.07 5.56
N PHE A 201 16.40 21.79 5.71
CA PHE A 201 17.80 21.37 5.68
C PHE A 201 18.41 21.38 4.27
N VAL A 202 17.59 21.17 3.23
CA VAL A 202 18.07 21.21 1.84
C VAL A 202 18.33 22.65 1.39
N SER A 203 17.57 23.65 1.86
CA SER A 203 17.81 25.05 1.54
C SER A 203 19.04 25.66 2.22
N GLY A 204 19.43 25.17 3.42
CA GLY A 204 20.60 25.68 4.14
C GLY A 204 21.94 25.28 3.49
N PHE A 205 22.01 24.10 2.87
CA PHE A 205 23.23 23.60 2.25
C PHE A 205 23.62 24.35 0.96
N PHE A 206 22.63 24.88 0.22
CA PHE A 206 22.90 25.68 -0.99
C PHE A 206 23.41 27.10 -0.68
N LEU A 207 23.06 27.67 0.47
CA LEU A 207 23.51 29.01 0.87
C LEU A 207 24.97 29.04 1.36
N VAL A 208 25.48 27.94 1.92
CA VAL A 208 26.90 27.83 2.33
C VAL A 208 27.83 27.56 1.15
N ALA A 209 27.33 26.90 0.09
CA ALA A 209 28.12 26.68 -1.13
C ALA A 209 28.34 27.96 -1.96
N ALA A 210 27.42 28.93 -1.87
CA ALA A 210 27.51 30.19 -2.61
C ALA A 210 28.55 31.17 -2.05
N THR A 211 28.91 31.07 -0.77
CA THR A 211 29.89 31.96 -0.14
C THR A 211 31.35 31.51 -0.30
N CYS A 212 31.59 30.34 -0.88
CA CYS A 212 32.95 29.85 -1.20
C CYS A 212 33.38 30.09 -2.65
N VAL A 213 32.54 30.67 -3.50
CA VAL A 213 32.88 30.95 -4.91
C VAL A 213 33.43 32.37 -5.14
N ASP A 214 33.27 33.28 -4.18
CA ASP A 214 33.75 34.67 -4.27
C ASP A 214 34.99 34.96 -3.39
N ARG A 215 35.97 34.06 -3.35
CA ARG A 215 37.28 34.35 -2.73
C ARG A 215 38.46 33.88 -3.57
#